data_AF-A0A5J5KY16-F1
#
_entry.id   AF-A0A5J5KY16-F1
#
_cell.length_a   1.000
_cell.length_b   1.000
_cell.length_c   1.000
_cell.angle_alpha   90.00
_cell.angle_beta   90.00
_cell.angle_gamma   90.00
#
_symmetry.space_group_name_H-M   'P 1'
#
loop_
_entity.id
_entity.type
_entity.pdbx_description
1 polymer ?
#
loop_
_entity_poly.entity_id
_entity_poly.type
_entity_poly.pdbx_seq_one_letter_code
_entity_poly.pdbx_strand_id
1 'polypeptide(L)'
;MSRTIGDTRRIALRALLLIMASAALAWLLFLAGRYIDLMTFADATGRYAGSGTSTSMDAVYDEPQRVTPGLYLTVAALMIVGLGALFAKRRLTALRASDAPRSTLVRPVSRFASVVVIVAAALAVLEVLVTFLGGFFGLEVEEPEPLIRALNVYLPILLNTALVVTLILAGFVFIPSVPRETRAQGSPPWAGEQAAGDSGGRSRVAFAYVTPIIATAIALVIGLVVYDLTRTALQVWLWVGILAIIGAGVLAGTILARRSAGTAEPEPAVVVGAKKLNFVLSVLFVVSASTMSLGYGAAAVYGLNIAPDLSISASGEGGVAYDDTGRAEVTSPVVSMWGFDLKPGSEATVTLEPGGETVLSATVQHNRWLTADGELPEDLSPGDYELIGRAVSTDDRSFEVTLPLTVPEAGDIVFPDGTDGFLELDTTRLLPITPRWVLGDLVPAGVLLLGMAVVATTTTARNRDDVVSAGTP
;
A
#
# COMPACT_ATOMS: atom_id res chain seq x y z
N MET A 1 -38.81 -10.21 -27.62
CA MET A 1 -38.68 -8.80 -27.20
C MET A 1 -37.35 -8.26 -27.70
N SER A 2 -37.36 -7.27 -28.60
CA SER A 2 -36.13 -6.60 -29.04
C SER A 2 -35.62 -5.69 -27.91
N ARG A 3 -34.31 -5.76 -27.60
CA ARG A 3 -33.69 -4.88 -26.60
C ARG A 3 -33.45 -3.50 -27.23
N THR A 4 -33.68 -2.43 -26.48
CA THR A 4 -33.42 -1.05 -26.92
C THR A 4 -31.97 -0.62 -26.60
N ILE A 5 -31.51 0.50 -27.18
CA ILE A 5 -30.21 1.13 -26.83
C ILE A 5 -30.18 1.51 -25.33
N GLY A 6 -31.32 1.93 -24.78
CA GLY A 6 -31.46 2.22 -23.34
C GLY A 6 -31.21 0.99 -22.47
N ASP A 7 -31.66 -0.19 -22.92
CA ASP A 7 -31.44 -1.45 -22.20
C ASP A 7 -29.97 -1.87 -22.22
N THR A 8 -29.29 -1.75 -23.36
CA THR A 8 -27.86 -2.07 -23.44
C THR A 8 -27.00 -1.10 -22.63
N ARG A 9 -27.39 0.18 -22.54
CA ARG A 9 -26.76 1.17 -21.64
C ARG A 9 -26.92 0.77 -20.17
N ARG A 10 -28.13 0.41 -19.74
CA ARG A 10 -28.40 -0.02 -18.36
C ARG A 10 -27.61 -1.26 -17.98
N ILE A 11 -27.48 -2.23 -18.89
CA ILE A 11 -26.66 -3.43 -18.63
C ILE A 11 -25.18 -3.06 -18.50
N ALA A 12 -24.66 -2.16 -19.34
CA ALA A 12 -23.28 -1.69 -19.23
C ALA A 12 -23.00 -0.97 -17.90
N LEU A 13 -23.91 -0.10 -17.45
CA LEU A 13 -23.80 0.57 -16.16
C LEU A 13 -23.88 -0.42 -14.99
N ARG A 14 -24.79 -1.39 -15.03
CA ARG A 14 -24.87 -2.45 -14.01
C ARG A 14 -23.61 -3.31 -13.97
N ALA A 15 -23.01 -3.60 -15.12
CA ALA A 15 -21.75 -4.34 -15.20
C ALA A 15 -20.58 -3.52 -14.60
N LEU A 16 -20.54 -2.21 -14.87
CA LEU A 16 -19.56 -1.32 -14.26
C LEU A 16 -19.75 -1.23 -12.73
N LEU A 17 -20.98 -1.05 -12.26
CA LEU A 17 -21.30 -1.03 -10.83
C LEU A 17 -20.93 -2.34 -10.15
N LEU A 18 -21.14 -3.49 -10.81
CA LEU A 18 -20.72 -4.78 -10.29
C LEU A 18 -19.22 -4.86 -10.09
N ILE A 19 -18.42 -4.39 -11.06
CA ILE A 19 -16.96 -4.35 -10.93
C ILE A 19 -16.56 -3.47 -9.74
N MET A 20 -17.13 -2.27 -9.65
CA MET A 20 -16.81 -1.33 -8.56
C MET A 20 -17.22 -1.85 -7.19
N ALA A 21 -18.43 -2.43 -7.07
CA ALA A 21 -18.91 -3.02 -5.83
C ALA A 21 -18.04 -4.21 -5.41
N SER A 22 -17.63 -5.06 -6.37
CA SER A 22 -16.72 -6.18 -6.08
C SER A 22 -15.33 -5.70 -5.64
N ALA A 23 -14.80 -4.63 -6.23
CA ALA A 23 -13.52 -4.05 -5.84
C ALA A 23 -13.59 -3.43 -4.43
N ALA A 24 -14.66 -2.69 -4.11
CA ALA A 24 -14.88 -2.12 -2.79
C ALA A 24 -15.02 -3.21 -1.72
N LEU A 25 -15.80 -4.26 -2.01
CA LEU A 25 -15.96 -5.39 -1.10
C LEU A 25 -14.65 -6.17 -0.91
N ALA A 26 -13.89 -6.40 -1.98
CA ALA A 26 -12.58 -7.02 -1.91
C ALA A 26 -11.61 -6.19 -1.05
N TRP A 27 -11.61 -4.87 -1.21
CA TRP A 27 -10.80 -3.98 -0.38
C TRP A 27 -11.19 -4.07 1.10
N LEU A 28 -12.49 -4.07 1.43
CA LEU A 28 -12.96 -4.24 2.81
C LEU A 28 -12.56 -5.60 3.40
N LEU A 29 -12.64 -6.68 2.63
CA LEU A 29 -12.22 -8.02 3.08
C LEU A 29 -10.72 -8.10 3.31
N PHE A 30 -9.93 -7.51 2.41
CA PHE A 30 -8.49 -7.41 2.59
C PHE A 30 -8.14 -6.70 3.90
N LEU A 31 -8.76 -5.55 4.18
CA LEU A 31 -8.55 -4.82 5.43
C LEU A 31 -9.02 -5.58 6.66
N ALA A 32 -10.19 -6.22 6.58
CA ALA A 32 -10.69 -7.07 7.64
C ALA A 32 -9.71 -8.21 7.94
N GLY A 33 -9.08 -8.79 6.92
CA GLY A 33 -8.03 -9.78 7.07
C GLY A 33 -6.83 -9.24 7.84
N ARG A 34 -6.30 -8.08 7.42
CA ARG A 34 -5.20 -7.42 8.12
C ARG A 34 -5.53 -7.10 9.57
N TYR A 35 -6.76 -6.68 9.83
CA TYR A 35 -7.22 -6.35 11.17
C TYR A 35 -7.39 -7.59 12.06
N ILE A 36 -7.89 -8.69 11.50
CA ILE A 36 -8.01 -9.96 12.23
C ILE A 36 -6.63 -10.51 12.56
N ASP A 37 -5.69 -10.51 11.61
CA ASP A 37 -4.32 -10.96 11.87
C ASP A 37 -3.69 -10.13 13.00
N LEU A 38 -3.91 -8.81 12.97
CA LEU A 38 -3.47 -7.90 14.01
C LEU A 38 -4.10 -8.20 15.38
N MET A 39 -5.40 -8.48 15.43
CA MET A 39 -6.08 -8.91 16.66
C MET A 39 -5.52 -10.22 17.20
N THR A 40 -5.28 -11.20 16.33
CA THR A 40 -4.74 -12.49 16.75
C THR A 40 -3.31 -12.36 17.30
N PHE A 41 -2.52 -11.43 16.76
CA PHE A 41 -1.18 -11.11 17.23
C PHE A 41 -1.21 -10.38 18.59
N ALA A 42 -2.05 -9.35 18.72
CA ALA A 42 -2.21 -8.61 19.98
C ALA A 42 -2.74 -9.50 21.13
N ASP A 43 -3.66 -10.42 20.83
CA ASP A 43 -4.20 -11.40 21.79
C ASP A 43 -3.19 -12.48 22.20
N ALA A 44 -2.18 -12.75 21.37
CA ALA A 44 -1.09 -13.66 21.69
C ALA A 44 -0.11 -12.95 22.63
N THR A 45 0.46 -11.83 22.21
CA THR A 45 1.40 -11.02 22.98
C THR A 45 0.82 -10.54 24.32
N GLY A 46 -0.44 -10.08 24.35
CA GLY A 46 -1.12 -9.66 25.58
C GLY A 46 -1.37 -10.78 26.60
N ARG A 47 -1.33 -12.06 26.20
CA ARG A 47 -1.43 -13.20 27.13
C ARG A 47 -0.11 -13.50 27.83
N TYR A 48 1.04 -13.25 27.19
CA TYR A 48 2.35 -13.44 27.80
C TYR A 48 2.65 -12.34 28.83
N ALA A 49 2.23 -11.11 28.54
CA ALA A 49 2.33 -9.95 29.42
C ALA A 49 1.60 -10.05 30.76
N GLY A 50 0.57 -10.90 30.86
CA GLY A 50 -0.21 -11.09 32.09
C GLY A 50 0.44 -11.99 33.13
N SER A 51 1.56 -12.64 32.79
CA SER A 51 2.16 -13.69 33.63
C SER A 51 3.12 -13.20 34.70
N GLY A 52 3.56 -11.93 34.67
CA GLY A 52 4.44 -11.34 35.68
C GLY A 52 5.85 -11.95 35.76
N THR A 53 6.12 -12.99 34.98
CA THR A 53 7.45 -13.47 34.65
C THR A 53 8.02 -12.52 33.61
N SER A 54 9.17 -11.91 33.90
CA SER A 54 10.04 -11.32 32.88
C SER A 54 10.02 -12.24 31.67
N THR A 55 9.50 -11.74 30.55
CA THR A 55 9.45 -12.48 29.28
C THR A 55 10.89 -12.79 28.92
N SER A 56 11.40 -13.95 29.36
CA SER A 56 12.63 -14.47 28.82
C SER A 56 12.40 -14.62 27.32
N MET A 57 13.45 -14.38 26.54
CA MET A 57 13.48 -14.57 25.08
C MET A 57 12.73 -15.87 24.66
N ASP A 58 12.73 -16.90 25.51
CA ASP A 58 11.98 -18.15 25.41
C ASP A 58 10.46 -18.02 25.19
N ALA A 59 9.77 -17.02 25.76
CA ALA A 59 8.32 -16.86 25.60
C ALA A 59 7.92 -16.22 24.25
N VAL A 60 8.83 -15.49 23.61
CA VAL A 60 8.67 -15.03 22.21
C VAL A 60 8.87 -16.19 21.23
N TYR A 61 9.66 -17.20 21.62
CA TYR A 61 9.89 -18.40 20.80
C TYR A 61 8.77 -19.45 20.89
N ASP A 62 7.94 -19.40 21.93
CA ASP A 62 6.80 -20.30 22.13
C ASP A 62 5.48 -19.68 21.61
N GLU A 63 5.55 -18.90 20.51
CA GLU A 63 4.35 -18.41 19.84
C GLU A 63 3.54 -19.60 19.32
N PRO A 64 2.28 -19.79 19.77
CA PRO A 64 1.46 -20.89 19.31
C PRO A 64 1.25 -20.76 17.81
N GLN A 65 1.79 -21.73 17.07
CA GLN A 65 1.58 -21.86 15.64
C GLN A 65 0.07 -21.85 15.37
N ARG A 66 -0.38 -20.98 14.46
CA ARG A 66 -1.82 -20.74 14.21
C ARG A 66 -2.12 -20.60 12.74
N VAL A 67 -3.35 -20.95 12.38
CA VAL A 67 -3.89 -20.66 11.06
C VAL A 67 -4.13 -19.17 10.92
N THR A 68 -3.60 -18.53 9.87
CA THR A 68 -3.68 -17.09 9.61
C THR A 68 -5.00 -16.74 8.90
N PRO A 69 -6.03 -16.22 9.58
CA PRO A 69 -7.35 -16.03 8.95
C PRO A 69 -7.34 -14.94 7.89
N GLY A 70 -6.50 -13.91 8.04
CA GLY A 70 -6.40 -12.80 7.08
C GLY A 70 -5.87 -13.22 5.72
N LEU A 71 -5.10 -14.31 5.64
CA LEU A 71 -4.71 -14.94 4.39
C LEU A 71 -5.92 -15.40 3.58
N TYR A 72 -6.88 -16.08 4.22
CA TYR A 72 -8.10 -16.55 3.57
C TYR A 72 -9.02 -15.40 3.15
N LEU A 73 -9.06 -14.32 3.92
CA LEU A 73 -9.79 -13.12 3.55
C LEU A 73 -9.15 -12.40 2.36
N THR A 74 -7.82 -12.44 2.24
CA THR A 74 -7.09 -11.94 1.06
C THR A 74 -7.41 -12.78 -0.18
N VAL A 75 -7.41 -14.11 -0.07
CA VAL A 75 -7.87 -15.02 -1.14
C VAL A 75 -9.32 -14.71 -1.53
N ALA A 76 -10.21 -14.55 -0.55
CA ALA A 76 -11.61 -14.22 -0.79
C ALA A 76 -11.78 -12.87 -1.49
N ALA A 77 -11.00 -11.85 -1.10
CA ALA A 77 -10.98 -10.55 -1.75
C ALA A 77 -10.62 -10.67 -3.25
N LEU A 78 -9.55 -11.40 -3.56
CA LEU A 78 -9.11 -11.65 -4.94
C LEU A 78 -10.17 -12.43 -5.75
N MET A 79 -10.81 -13.42 -5.14
CA MET A 79 -11.92 -14.14 -5.76
C MET A 79 -13.08 -13.21 -6.09
N ILE A 80 -13.51 -12.36 -5.15
CA ILE A 80 -14.67 -11.48 -5.34
C ILE A 80 -14.44 -10.47 -6.46
N VAL A 81 -13.28 -9.79 -6.48
CA VAL A 81 -12.98 -8.81 -7.53
C VAL A 81 -12.77 -9.49 -8.89
N GLY A 82 -12.06 -10.62 -8.92
CA GLY A 82 -11.80 -11.38 -10.14
C GLY A 82 -13.08 -11.93 -10.77
N LEU A 83 -13.91 -12.60 -9.97
CA LEU A 83 -15.17 -13.18 -10.44
C LEU A 83 -16.19 -12.08 -10.78
N GLY A 84 -16.28 -11.00 -9.99
CA GLY A 84 -17.14 -9.86 -10.30
C GLY A 84 -16.82 -9.25 -11.67
N ALA A 85 -15.54 -9.02 -11.94
CA ALA A 85 -15.07 -8.54 -13.25
C ALA A 85 -15.30 -9.56 -14.37
N LEU A 86 -15.10 -10.84 -14.12
CA LEU A 86 -15.36 -11.92 -15.07
C LEU A 86 -16.85 -12.00 -15.44
N PHE A 87 -17.76 -11.92 -14.48
CA PHE A 87 -19.20 -11.90 -14.73
C PHE A 87 -19.63 -10.69 -15.54
N ALA A 88 -19.10 -9.51 -15.20
CA ALA A 88 -19.31 -8.29 -15.98
C ALA A 88 -18.83 -8.46 -17.44
N LYS A 89 -17.61 -8.98 -17.62
CA LYS A 89 -17.02 -9.26 -18.94
C LYS A 89 -17.86 -10.25 -19.76
N ARG A 90 -18.31 -11.35 -19.15
CA ARG A 90 -19.14 -12.36 -19.82
C ARG A 90 -20.47 -11.78 -20.29
N ARG A 91 -21.17 -11.03 -19.43
CA ARG A 91 -22.43 -10.35 -19.80
C ARG A 91 -22.26 -9.38 -20.96
N LEU A 92 -21.18 -8.61 -20.95
CA LEU A 92 -20.90 -7.64 -22.01
C LEU A 92 -20.45 -8.30 -23.31
N THR A 93 -19.76 -9.43 -23.24
CA THR A 93 -19.41 -10.18 -24.47
C THR A 93 -20.62 -10.88 -25.07
N ALA A 94 -21.50 -11.46 -24.25
CA ALA A 94 -22.75 -12.03 -24.74
C ALA A 94 -23.63 -10.97 -25.43
N LEU A 95 -23.67 -9.75 -24.87
CA LEU A 95 -24.31 -8.60 -25.52
C LEU A 95 -23.67 -8.22 -26.85
N ARG A 96 -22.34 -8.32 -26.96
CA ARG A 96 -21.61 -8.02 -28.21
C ARG A 96 -21.80 -9.09 -29.28
N ALA A 97 -21.98 -10.34 -28.87
CA ALA A 97 -22.30 -11.46 -29.77
C ALA A 97 -23.77 -11.47 -30.21
N SER A 98 -24.64 -10.69 -29.56
CA SER A 98 -26.04 -10.53 -29.96
C SER A 98 -26.24 -9.39 -30.98
N ASP A 99 -27.26 -9.50 -31.82
CA ASP A 99 -27.69 -8.45 -32.79
C ASP A 99 -28.41 -7.25 -32.14
N ALA A 100 -28.29 -7.07 -30.82
CA ALA A 100 -28.95 -5.99 -30.11
C ALA A 100 -28.33 -4.61 -30.41
N PRO A 101 -29.13 -3.53 -30.46
CA PRO A 101 -28.65 -2.15 -30.59
C PRO A 101 -27.58 -1.74 -29.56
N ARG A 102 -26.42 -1.34 -30.11
CA ARG A 102 -25.14 -0.94 -29.50
C ARG A 102 -25.11 0.33 -28.64
N SER A 103 -25.28 0.32 -27.31
CA SER A 103 -24.94 1.52 -26.50
C SER A 103 -23.43 1.78 -26.44
N THR A 104 -23.02 3.03 -26.69
CA THR A 104 -21.88 3.77 -26.09
C THR A 104 -20.86 3.02 -25.26
N LEU A 105 -21.37 2.52 -24.14
CA LEU A 105 -20.58 2.11 -22.98
C LEU A 105 -20.15 0.65 -23.01
N VAL A 106 -20.77 -0.20 -23.85
CA VAL A 106 -20.55 -1.66 -23.82
C VAL A 106 -19.10 -2.05 -24.08
N ARG A 107 -18.49 -1.57 -25.17
CA ARG A 107 -17.09 -1.87 -25.53
C ARG A 107 -16.10 -1.30 -24.50
N PRO A 108 -16.26 -0.04 -24.03
CA PRO A 108 -15.49 0.52 -22.91
C PRO A 108 -15.48 -0.34 -21.65
N VAL A 109 -16.66 -0.59 -21.09
CA VAL A 109 -16.79 -1.32 -19.82
C VAL A 109 -16.28 -2.75 -19.96
N SER A 110 -16.43 -3.36 -21.14
CA SER A 110 -15.93 -4.72 -21.37
C SER A 110 -14.41 -4.82 -21.41
N ARG A 111 -13.72 -3.81 -21.93
CA ARG A 111 -12.26 -3.75 -21.91
C ARG A 111 -11.75 -3.48 -20.50
N PHE A 112 -12.39 -2.57 -19.77
CA PHE A 112 -12.10 -2.35 -18.35
C PHE A 112 -12.25 -3.63 -17.52
N ALA A 113 -13.38 -4.34 -17.68
CA ALA A 113 -13.59 -5.64 -17.05
C ALA A 113 -12.48 -6.65 -17.38
N SER A 114 -11.93 -6.60 -18.59
CA SER A 114 -10.84 -7.49 -19.00
C SER A 114 -9.53 -7.14 -18.32
N VAL A 115 -9.23 -5.83 -18.16
CA VAL A 115 -8.07 -5.36 -17.40
C VAL A 115 -8.19 -5.78 -15.94
N VAL A 116 -9.34 -5.58 -15.31
CA VAL A 116 -9.55 -5.97 -13.90
C VAL A 116 -9.39 -7.48 -13.70
N VAL A 117 -9.88 -8.32 -14.62
CA VAL A 117 -9.63 -9.78 -14.58
C VAL A 117 -8.14 -10.11 -14.64
N ILE A 118 -7.37 -9.44 -15.51
CA ILE A 118 -5.92 -9.65 -15.64
C ILE A 118 -5.21 -9.23 -14.36
N VAL A 119 -5.54 -8.05 -13.83
CA VAL A 119 -4.94 -7.53 -12.60
C VAL A 119 -5.24 -8.46 -11.42
N ALA A 120 -6.48 -8.92 -11.27
CA ALA A 120 -6.85 -9.88 -10.22
C ALA A 120 -6.07 -11.19 -10.34
N ALA A 121 -5.92 -11.73 -11.56
CA ALA A 121 -5.13 -12.93 -11.79
C ALA A 121 -3.63 -12.72 -11.47
N ALA A 122 -3.06 -11.58 -11.86
CA ALA A 122 -1.67 -11.26 -11.57
C ALA A 122 -1.42 -11.11 -10.06
N LEU A 123 -2.32 -10.45 -9.33
CA LEU A 123 -2.25 -10.35 -7.88
C LEU A 123 -2.39 -11.71 -7.19
N ALA A 124 -3.26 -12.61 -7.68
CA ALA A 124 -3.36 -13.97 -7.16
C ALA A 124 -2.09 -14.79 -7.40
N VAL A 125 -1.41 -14.62 -8.53
CA VAL A 125 -0.08 -15.23 -8.77
C VAL A 125 0.97 -14.68 -7.81
N LEU A 126 0.98 -13.36 -7.59
CA LEU A 126 1.89 -12.74 -6.63
C LEU A 126 1.64 -13.27 -5.21
N GLU A 127 0.38 -13.42 -4.81
CA GLU A 127 0.01 -13.97 -3.50
C GLU A 127 0.48 -15.42 -3.33
N VAL A 128 0.37 -16.25 -4.36
CA VAL A 128 0.94 -17.61 -4.36
C VAL A 128 2.44 -17.57 -4.12
N LEU A 129 3.15 -16.66 -4.79
CA LEU A 129 4.59 -16.51 -4.63
C LEU A 129 4.95 -16.05 -3.21
N VAL A 130 4.27 -15.02 -2.70
CA VAL A 130 4.49 -14.52 -1.33
C VAL A 130 4.23 -15.62 -0.30
N THR A 131 3.13 -16.37 -0.44
CA THR A 131 2.79 -17.48 0.47
C THR A 131 3.84 -18.59 0.41
N PHE A 132 4.29 -18.97 -0.79
CA PHE A 132 5.33 -19.97 -0.98
C PHE A 132 6.67 -19.54 -0.37
N LEU A 133 7.10 -18.29 -0.65
CA LEU A 133 8.34 -17.74 -0.12
C LEU A 133 8.26 -17.62 1.40
N GLY A 134 7.13 -17.21 1.96
CA GLY A 134 6.92 -17.16 3.42
C GLY A 134 7.04 -18.54 4.07
N GLY A 135 6.44 -19.57 3.47
CA GLY A 135 6.58 -20.94 3.95
C GLY A 135 7.96 -21.57 3.75
N PHE A 136 8.78 -21.04 2.82
CA PHE A 136 10.11 -21.55 2.52
C PHE A 136 11.23 -20.83 3.29
N PHE A 137 11.11 -19.52 3.45
CA PHE A 137 12.10 -18.64 4.10
C PHE A 137 11.70 -18.23 5.52
N GLY A 138 10.58 -18.72 6.06
CA GLY A 138 10.14 -18.40 7.41
C GLY A 138 11.25 -18.63 8.42
N LEU A 139 11.55 -17.60 9.23
CA LEU A 139 12.54 -17.62 10.32
C LEU A 139 12.00 -18.38 11.55
N GLU A 140 11.12 -19.36 11.35
CA GLU A 140 10.55 -20.14 12.44
C GLU A 140 11.66 -21.06 13.00
N VAL A 141 11.93 -20.91 14.29
CA VAL A 141 12.95 -21.70 15.01
C VAL A 141 12.52 -23.17 15.13
N GLU A 142 11.23 -23.45 15.07
CA GLU A 142 10.63 -24.78 15.05
C GLU A 142 9.87 -25.07 13.75
N GLU A 143 9.87 -26.35 13.34
CA GLU A 143 9.08 -26.77 12.19
C GLU A 143 7.57 -26.64 12.47
N PRO A 144 6.80 -26.04 11.54
CA PRO A 144 5.36 -25.91 11.72
C PRO A 144 4.65 -27.26 11.70
N GLU A 145 3.65 -27.42 12.58
CA GLU A 145 2.75 -28.56 12.63
C GLU A 145 2.23 -28.85 11.21
N PRO A 146 2.18 -30.14 10.79
CA PRO A 146 1.81 -30.49 9.42
C PRO A 146 0.47 -29.90 8.98
N LEU A 147 -0.52 -29.84 9.89
CA LEU A 147 -1.83 -29.27 9.60
C LEU A 147 -1.76 -27.75 9.39
N ILE A 148 -0.96 -27.04 10.20
CA ILE A 148 -0.81 -25.59 10.11
C ILE A 148 -0.07 -25.22 8.83
N ARG A 149 1.00 -25.95 8.48
CA ARG A 149 1.68 -25.82 7.19
C ARG A 149 0.74 -26.08 6.02
N ALA A 150 -0.12 -27.10 6.12
CA ALA A 150 -1.12 -27.36 5.08
C ALA A 150 -2.13 -26.22 4.92
N LEU A 151 -2.56 -25.60 6.02
CA LEU A 151 -3.55 -24.52 6.02
C LEU A 151 -2.96 -23.14 5.70
N ASN A 152 -1.72 -22.83 6.10
CA ASN A 152 -1.12 -21.53 5.85
C ASN A 152 -0.37 -21.46 4.52
N VAL A 153 0.07 -22.61 3.98
CA VAL A 153 0.87 -22.63 2.75
C VAL A 153 0.14 -23.35 1.62
N TYR A 154 -0.14 -24.64 1.78
CA TYR A 154 -0.61 -25.47 0.66
C TYR A 154 -2.02 -25.10 0.19
N LEU A 155 -2.97 -24.97 1.11
CA LEU A 155 -4.37 -24.69 0.76
C LEU A 155 -4.53 -23.31 0.08
N PRO A 156 -3.96 -22.19 0.58
CA PRO A 156 -4.02 -20.89 -0.08
C PRO A 156 -3.39 -20.89 -1.47
N ILE A 157 -2.26 -21.58 -1.66
CA ILE A 157 -1.62 -21.76 -2.97
C ILE A 157 -2.58 -22.45 -3.95
N LEU A 158 -3.21 -23.54 -3.52
CA LEU A 158 -4.16 -24.27 -4.36
C LEU A 158 -5.39 -23.42 -4.71
N LEU A 159 -5.95 -22.68 -3.75
CA LEU A 159 -7.11 -21.82 -3.95
C LEU A 159 -6.82 -20.69 -4.95
N ASN A 160 -5.70 -19.97 -4.79
CA ASN A 160 -5.31 -18.91 -5.71
C ASN A 160 -4.97 -19.46 -7.10
N THR A 161 -4.31 -20.63 -7.18
CA THR A 161 -4.04 -21.28 -8.47
C THR A 161 -5.34 -21.65 -9.20
N ALA A 162 -6.31 -22.24 -8.49
CA ALA A 162 -7.62 -22.56 -9.04
C ALA A 162 -8.37 -21.30 -9.50
N LEU A 163 -8.27 -20.20 -8.74
CA LEU A 163 -8.80 -18.90 -9.15
C LEU A 163 -8.15 -18.41 -10.45
N VAL A 164 -6.83 -18.39 -10.55
CA VAL A 164 -6.10 -17.93 -11.75
C VAL A 164 -6.50 -18.73 -12.97
N VAL A 165 -6.49 -20.06 -12.88
CA VAL A 165 -6.92 -20.97 -13.95
C VAL A 165 -8.36 -20.65 -14.37
N THR A 166 -9.25 -20.48 -13.39
CA THR A 166 -10.66 -20.11 -13.65
C THR A 166 -10.75 -18.78 -14.39
N LEU A 167 -10.10 -17.73 -13.92
CA LEU A 167 -10.14 -16.39 -14.52
C LEU A 167 -9.62 -16.40 -15.97
N ILE A 168 -8.52 -17.13 -16.24
CA ILE A 168 -7.93 -17.23 -17.56
C ILE A 168 -8.84 -18.01 -18.51
N LEU A 169 -9.22 -19.23 -18.13
CA LEU A 169 -10.04 -20.10 -18.98
C LEU A 169 -11.43 -19.50 -19.23
N ALA A 170 -12.12 -19.11 -18.17
CA ALA A 170 -13.46 -18.56 -18.24
C ALA A 170 -13.51 -17.18 -18.89
N GLY A 171 -12.44 -16.41 -18.71
CA GLY A 171 -12.32 -15.03 -19.13
C GLY A 171 -11.76 -14.85 -20.53
N PHE A 172 -10.93 -15.76 -21.04
CA PHE A 172 -10.21 -15.58 -22.31
C PHE A 172 -10.36 -16.74 -23.29
N VAL A 173 -10.45 -17.98 -22.79
CA VAL A 173 -10.52 -19.17 -23.65
C VAL A 173 -11.96 -19.50 -24.03
N PHE A 174 -12.87 -19.59 -23.05
CA PHE A 174 -14.26 -20.02 -23.26
C PHE A 174 -15.24 -18.85 -23.49
N ILE A 175 -14.84 -17.82 -24.23
CA ILE A 175 -15.72 -16.69 -24.55
C ILE A 175 -16.51 -16.96 -25.84
N PRO A 176 -17.81 -16.61 -25.92
CA PRO A 176 -18.55 -16.62 -27.18
C PRO A 176 -17.83 -15.84 -28.29
N SER A 177 -17.78 -16.43 -29.48
CA SER A 177 -17.19 -15.81 -30.67
C SER A 177 -17.97 -14.54 -31.02
N VAL A 178 -17.29 -13.40 -30.97
CA VAL A 178 -17.84 -12.14 -31.47
C VAL A 178 -17.61 -12.14 -32.99
N PRO A 179 -18.63 -11.92 -33.83
CA PRO A 179 -18.45 -11.78 -35.27
C PRO A 179 -17.35 -10.74 -35.53
N ARG A 180 -16.31 -11.11 -36.28
CA ARG A 180 -15.27 -10.16 -36.67
C ARG A 180 -15.96 -9.10 -37.53
N GLU A 181 -15.98 -7.86 -37.04
CA GLU A 181 -16.25 -6.71 -37.91
C GLU A 181 -15.26 -6.83 -39.07
N THR A 182 -15.79 -6.98 -40.28
CA THR A 182 -15.02 -7.10 -41.52
C THR A 182 -14.18 -5.84 -41.64
N ARG A 183 -12.95 -5.89 -41.12
CA ARG A 183 -11.93 -4.87 -41.32
C ARG A 183 -11.80 -4.77 -42.83
N ALA A 184 -12.12 -3.60 -43.40
CA ALA A 184 -11.89 -3.32 -44.80
C ALA A 184 -10.49 -3.80 -45.17
N GLN A 185 -10.47 -4.82 -46.02
CA GLN A 185 -9.28 -5.51 -46.47
C GLN A 185 -8.56 -4.56 -47.42
N GLY A 186 -7.51 -3.89 -46.94
CA GLY A 186 -6.71 -3.01 -47.79
C GLY A 186 -5.88 -2.00 -47.02
N SER A 187 -4.79 -2.46 -46.40
CA SER A 187 -3.60 -1.61 -46.17
C SER A 187 -2.38 -2.50 -45.93
N PRO A 188 -1.33 -2.44 -46.78
CA PRO A 188 -0.12 -3.25 -46.65
C PRO A 188 0.78 -2.84 -45.46
N PRO A 189 1.78 -3.66 -45.09
CA PRO A 189 2.55 -3.54 -43.85
C PRO A 189 3.54 -2.35 -43.76
N TRP A 190 3.59 -1.42 -44.71
CA TRP A 190 4.67 -0.43 -44.80
C TRP A 190 4.25 0.97 -45.28
N ALA A 191 2.99 1.39 -45.09
CA ALA A 191 2.59 2.77 -45.40
C ALA A 191 3.11 3.79 -44.33
N GLY A 192 4.43 3.89 -44.22
CA GLY A 192 5.09 5.16 -43.94
C GLY A 192 5.11 5.99 -45.23
N GLU A 193 5.36 7.29 -45.05
CA GLU A 193 5.57 8.27 -46.13
C GLU A 193 4.31 8.78 -46.86
N GLN A 194 3.54 9.66 -46.22
CA GLN A 194 3.04 10.92 -46.82
C GLN A 194 2.35 11.77 -45.75
N ALA A 195 3.16 12.52 -45.00
CA ALA A 195 2.70 13.58 -44.10
C ALA A 195 3.35 14.93 -44.51
N ALA A 196 3.20 15.32 -45.77
CA ALA A 196 3.54 16.66 -46.22
C ALA A 196 2.26 17.52 -46.30
N GLY A 197 2.18 18.54 -45.44
CA GLY A 197 1.23 19.65 -45.63
C GLY A 197 0.02 19.73 -44.69
N ASP A 198 0.22 19.78 -43.37
CA ASP A 198 -0.59 20.66 -42.50
C ASP A 198 0.12 20.85 -41.14
N SER A 199 0.57 22.07 -40.88
CA SER A 199 1.30 22.46 -39.66
C SER A 199 0.36 22.80 -38.50
N GLY A 200 -0.94 23.07 -38.75
CA GLY A 200 -1.92 23.41 -37.74
C GLY A 200 -2.48 22.21 -36.95
N GLY A 201 -2.70 21.08 -37.62
CA GLY A 201 -3.20 19.84 -37.00
C GLY A 201 -2.17 19.12 -36.13
N ARG A 202 -0.89 19.20 -36.48
CA ARG A 202 0.22 18.54 -35.78
C ARG A 202 0.42 19.06 -34.36
N SER A 203 0.31 20.38 -34.17
CA SER A 203 0.43 21.02 -32.85
C SER A 203 -0.68 20.58 -31.89
N ARG A 204 -1.94 20.54 -32.36
CA ARG A 204 -3.10 20.14 -31.53
C ARG A 204 -3.07 18.66 -31.13
N VAL A 205 -2.57 17.80 -32.01
CA VAL A 205 -2.36 16.38 -31.70
C VAL A 205 -1.20 16.20 -30.72
N ALA A 206 -0.11 16.95 -30.86
CA ALA A 206 1.00 16.92 -29.90
C ALA A 206 0.55 17.34 -28.47
N PHE A 207 -0.29 18.38 -28.34
CA PHE A 207 -0.83 18.77 -27.03
C PHE A 207 -1.63 17.65 -26.35
N ALA A 208 -2.37 16.83 -27.10
CA ALA A 208 -3.10 15.69 -26.55
C ALA A 208 -2.19 14.58 -25.97
N TYR A 209 -0.95 14.46 -26.48
CA TYR A 209 0.05 13.52 -25.99
C TYR A 209 0.75 14.00 -24.71
N VAL A 210 1.07 15.29 -24.67
CA VAL A 210 1.91 15.86 -23.62
C VAL A 210 1.07 16.27 -22.39
N THR A 211 -0.23 16.55 -22.55
CA THR A 211 -1.09 17.01 -21.45
C THR A 211 -1.09 16.07 -20.22
N PRO A 212 -1.25 14.74 -20.34
CA PRO A 212 -1.19 13.85 -19.16
C PRO A 212 0.17 13.86 -18.46
N ILE A 213 1.25 13.97 -19.24
CA ILE A 213 2.63 13.99 -18.72
C ILE A 213 2.87 15.29 -17.96
N ILE A 214 2.51 16.44 -18.54
CA ILE A 214 2.61 17.75 -17.88
C ILE A 214 1.75 17.78 -16.61
N ALA A 215 0.50 17.31 -16.68
CA ALA A 215 -0.37 17.24 -15.52
C ALA A 215 0.22 16.38 -14.40
N THR A 216 0.88 15.27 -14.76
CA THR A 216 1.59 14.42 -13.80
C THR A 216 2.78 15.12 -13.18
N ALA A 217 3.63 15.77 -13.99
CA ALA A 217 4.76 16.53 -13.49
C ALA A 217 4.31 17.65 -12.53
N ILE A 218 3.30 18.43 -12.91
CA ILE A 218 2.73 19.49 -12.07
C ILE A 218 2.14 18.90 -10.78
N ALA A 219 1.38 17.81 -10.86
CA ALA A 219 0.81 17.17 -9.68
C ALA A 219 1.88 16.71 -8.69
N LEU A 220 2.97 16.10 -9.19
CA LEU A 220 4.08 15.65 -8.35
C LEU A 220 4.83 16.81 -7.69
N VAL A 221 5.12 17.89 -8.44
CA VAL A 221 5.77 19.09 -7.88
C VAL A 221 4.89 19.74 -6.82
N ILE A 222 3.60 19.94 -7.08
CA ILE A 222 2.66 20.48 -6.09
C ILE A 222 2.60 19.57 -4.86
N GLY A 223 2.52 18.25 -5.08
CA GLY A 223 2.53 17.27 -4.00
C GLY A 223 3.76 17.41 -3.11
N LEU A 224 4.94 17.49 -3.71
CA LEU A 224 6.21 17.62 -2.98
C LEU A 224 6.29 18.94 -2.21
N VAL A 225 5.91 20.07 -2.82
CA VAL A 225 5.89 21.38 -2.14
C VAL A 225 4.96 21.36 -0.92
N VAL A 226 3.76 20.78 -1.06
CA VAL A 226 2.83 20.66 0.08
C VAL A 226 3.40 19.74 1.16
N TYR A 227 4.06 18.64 0.78
CA TYR A 227 4.74 17.77 1.74
C TYR A 227 5.84 18.53 2.51
N ASP A 228 6.71 19.25 1.81
CA ASP A 228 7.82 19.99 2.42
C ASP A 228 7.35 21.10 3.37
N LEU A 229 6.26 21.79 3.01
CA LEU A 229 5.68 22.86 3.82
C LEU A 229 4.94 22.35 5.05
N THR A 230 4.26 21.19 4.95
CA THR A 230 3.42 20.69 6.03
C THR A 230 4.15 19.75 6.96
N ARG A 231 5.09 18.93 6.44
CA ARG A 231 5.74 17.81 7.15
C ARG A 231 4.77 16.95 7.98
N THR A 232 3.50 16.87 7.57
CA THR A 232 2.43 16.24 8.36
C THR A 232 2.12 14.81 7.91
N ALA A 233 1.46 14.07 8.81
CA ALA A 233 0.95 12.71 8.59
C ALA A 233 -0.17 12.59 7.52
N LEU A 234 -0.64 13.66 6.88
CA LEU A 234 -1.65 13.60 5.80
C LEU A 234 -1.08 13.09 4.45
N GLN A 235 -0.03 12.27 4.48
CA GLN A 235 0.63 11.74 3.28
C GLN A 235 -0.34 11.01 2.34
N VAL A 236 -1.34 10.29 2.88
CA VAL A 236 -2.32 9.57 2.04
C VAL A 236 -3.24 10.53 1.29
N TRP A 237 -3.72 11.60 1.94
CA TRP A 237 -4.55 12.63 1.31
C TRP A 237 -3.78 13.41 0.24
N LEU A 238 -2.47 13.60 0.42
CA LEU A 238 -1.61 14.19 -0.59
C LEU A 238 -1.64 13.36 -1.88
N TRP A 239 -1.52 12.03 -1.77
CA TRP A 239 -1.63 11.13 -2.92
C TRP A 239 -3.00 11.15 -3.57
N VAL A 240 -4.08 11.24 -2.78
CA VAL A 240 -5.44 11.42 -3.33
C VAL A 240 -5.49 12.69 -4.19
N GLY A 241 -4.93 13.80 -3.71
CA GLY A 241 -4.83 15.05 -4.47
C GLY A 241 -4.01 14.91 -5.76
N ILE A 242 -2.83 14.29 -5.68
CA ILE A 242 -1.96 14.04 -6.85
C ILE A 242 -2.71 13.24 -7.92
N LEU A 243 -3.31 12.10 -7.54
CA LEU A 243 -4.04 11.25 -8.49
C LEU A 243 -5.30 11.93 -9.04
N ALA A 244 -5.97 12.78 -8.25
CA ALA A 244 -7.09 13.57 -8.73
C ALA A 244 -6.65 14.57 -9.82
N ILE A 245 -5.53 15.27 -9.63
CA ILE A 245 -4.96 16.20 -10.63
C ILE A 245 -4.52 15.43 -11.88
N ILE A 246 -3.85 14.29 -11.74
CA ILE A 246 -3.45 13.43 -12.86
C ILE A 246 -4.68 12.97 -13.63
N GLY A 247 -5.70 12.46 -12.94
CA GLY A 247 -6.96 12.04 -13.53
C GLY A 247 -7.67 13.17 -14.28
N ALA A 248 -7.69 14.37 -13.70
CA ALA A 248 -8.22 15.58 -14.33
C ALA A 248 -7.40 15.99 -15.57
N GLY A 249 -6.07 15.89 -15.53
CA GLY A 249 -5.19 16.15 -16.67
C GLY A 249 -5.38 15.18 -17.82
N VAL A 250 -5.51 13.88 -17.52
CA VAL A 250 -5.88 12.83 -18.49
C VAL A 250 -7.24 13.15 -19.12
N LEU A 251 -8.21 13.59 -18.31
CA LEU A 251 -9.53 13.98 -18.77
C LEU A 251 -9.48 15.24 -19.67
N ALA A 252 -8.76 16.28 -19.25
CA ALA A 252 -8.61 17.54 -19.98
C ALA A 252 -7.91 17.34 -21.33
N GLY A 253 -6.78 16.61 -21.36
CA GLY A 253 -6.09 16.24 -22.60
C GLY A 253 -6.98 15.43 -23.53
N THR A 254 -7.88 14.61 -22.96
CA THR A 254 -8.86 13.85 -23.72
C THR A 254 -9.96 14.72 -24.34
N ILE A 255 -10.46 15.74 -23.62
CA ILE A 255 -11.46 16.68 -24.14
C ILE A 255 -10.86 17.54 -25.28
N LEU A 256 -9.62 18.00 -25.10
CA LEU A 256 -8.94 18.85 -26.07
C LEU A 256 -8.71 18.12 -27.40
N ALA A 257 -8.29 16.85 -27.33
CA ALA A 257 -8.05 16.01 -28.49
C ALA A 257 -9.31 15.71 -29.33
N ARG A 258 -10.50 15.69 -28.69
CA ARG A 258 -11.79 15.49 -29.39
C ARG A 258 -12.16 16.72 -30.21
N ARG A 259 -11.97 17.91 -29.65
CA ARG A 259 -12.25 19.17 -30.37
C ARG A 259 -11.36 19.34 -31.60
N SER A 260 -10.20 18.69 -31.64
CA SER A 260 -9.24 18.80 -32.73
C SER A 260 -9.31 17.72 -33.80
N ALA A 261 -10.00 16.59 -33.58
CA ALA A 261 -9.88 15.42 -34.47
C ALA A 261 -10.61 15.57 -35.81
N GLY A 262 -11.70 16.33 -35.91
CA GLY A 262 -12.47 16.47 -37.16
C GLY A 262 -12.98 15.12 -37.72
N THR A 263 -13.84 15.16 -38.74
CA THR A 263 -14.51 13.97 -39.33
C THR A 263 -13.69 13.28 -40.43
N ALA A 264 -12.36 13.32 -40.37
CA ALA A 264 -11.50 12.84 -41.47
C ALA A 264 -11.28 11.31 -41.43
N GLU A 265 -11.69 10.62 -42.49
CA GLU A 265 -11.31 9.22 -42.79
C GLU A 265 -10.32 9.15 -43.97
N PRO A 266 -9.28 8.30 -43.91
CA PRO A 266 -8.95 7.35 -42.85
C PRO A 266 -8.33 8.02 -41.61
N GLU A 267 -8.56 7.42 -40.44
CA GLU A 267 -8.09 7.96 -39.17
C GLU A 267 -6.54 7.98 -39.14
N PRO A 268 -5.89 9.13 -38.85
CA PRO A 268 -4.44 9.24 -38.93
C PRO A 268 -3.73 8.26 -37.99
N ALA A 269 -2.63 7.64 -38.44
CA ALA A 269 -1.85 6.67 -37.64
C ALA A 269 -1.43 7.22 -36.26
N VAL A 270 -1.23 8.53 -36.17
CA VAL A 270 -0.94 9.25 -34.92
C VAL A 270 -2.11 9.17 -33.93
N VAL A 271 -3.36 9.25 -34.38
CA VAL A 271 -4.55 9.12 -33.52
C VAL A 271 -4.68 7.70 -32.97
N VAL A 272 -4.36 6.68 -33.78
CA VAL A 272 -4.33 5.27 -33.36
C VAL A 272 -3.22 5.04 -32.32
N GLY A 273 -2.05 5.63 -32.52
CA GLY A 273 -0.95 5.61 -31.54
C GLY A 273 -1.35 6.20 -30.19
N ALA A 274 -2.02 7.36 -30.20
CA ALA A 274 -2.48 8.05 -28.99
C ALA A 274 -3.50 7.21 -28.19
N LYS A 275 -4.40 6.50 -28.89
CA LYS A 275 -5.39 5.60 -28.27
C LYS A 275 -4.72 4.43 -27.53
N LYS A 276 -3.66 3.83 -28.11
CA LYS A 276 -2.91 2.74 -27.47
C LYS A 276 -2.11 3.22 -26.26
N LEU A 277 -1.43 4.36 -26.38
CA LEU A 277 -0.65 4.93 -25.28
C LEU A 277 -1.54 5.29 -24.08
N ASN A 278 -2.67 5.98 -24.32
CA ASN A 278 -3.62 6.32 -23.26
C ASN A 278 -4.23 5.08 -22.59
N PHE A 279 -4.42 4.00 -23.34
CA PHE A 279 -4.85 2.73 -22.76
C PHE A 279 -3.80 2.15 -21.81
N VAL A 280 -2.53 2.10 -22.23
CA VAL A 280 -1.43 1.64 -21.36
C VAL A 280 -1.31 2.52 -20.11
N LEU A 281 -1.34 3.85 -20.27
CA LEU A 281 -1.26 4.78 -19.15
C LEU A 281 -2.43 4.61 -18.17
N SER A 282 -3.65 4.35 -18.67
CA SER A 282 -4.81 4.08 -17.80
C SER A 282 -4.68 2.77 -17.03
N VAL A 283 -4.06 1.74 -17.62
CA VAL A 283 -3.77 0.47 -16.93
C VAL A 283 -2.74 0.71 -15.83
N LEU A 284 -1.63 1.40 -16.13
CA LEU A 284 -0.60 1.73 -15.15
C LEU A 284 -1.19 2.54 -13.99
N PHE A 285 -2.01 3.55 -14.29
CA PHE A 285 -2.69 4.36 -13.27
C PHE A 285 -3.58 3.50 -12.35
N VAL A 286 -4.39 2.61 -12.92
CA VAL A 286 -5.26 1.71 -12.15
C VAL A 286 -4.44 0.78 -11.24
N VAL A 287 -3.36 0.22 -11.76
CA VAL A 287 -2.45 -0.65 -10.98
C VAL A 287 -1.82 0.15 -9.83
N SER A 288 -1.22 1.31 -10.11
CA SER A 288 -0.60 2.15 -9.08
C SER A 288 -1.59 2.59 -8.00
N ALA A 289 -2.77 3.08 -8.39
CA ALA A 289 -3.80 3.50 -7.45
C ALA A 289 -4.30 2.34 -6.58
N SER A 290 -4.44 1.14 -7.15
CA SER A 290 -4.81 -0.08 -6.41
C SER A 290 -3.73 -0.46 -5.40
N THR A 291 -2.47 -0.50 -5.84
CA THR A 291 -1.34 -0.84 -4.97
C THR A 291 -1.21 0.16 -3.81
N MET A 292 -1.35 1.46 -4.09
CA MET A 292 -1.35 2.49 -3.06
C MET A 292 -2.56 2.38 -2.11
N SER A 293 -3.75 2.11 -2.64
CA SER A 293 -4.96 1.91 -1.84
C SER A 293 -4.83 0.72 -0.87
N LEU A 294 -4.26 -0.40 -1.34
CA LEU A 294 -3.99 -1.57 -0.51
C LEU A 294 -2.86 -1.31 0.50
N GLY A 295 -1.77 -0.68 0.06
CA GLY A 295 -0.61 -0.38 0.91
C GLY A 295 -0.97 0.60 2.04
N TYR A 296 -1.60 1.73 1.71
CA TYR A 296 -2.03 2.70 2.72
C TYR A 296 -3.15 2.16 3.61
N GLY A 297 -4.07 1.36 3.05
CA GLY A 297 -5.09 0.70 3.85
C GLY A 297 -4.50 -0.29 4.86
N ALA A 298 -3.54 -1.11 4.44
CA ALA A 298 -2.82 -2.01 5.34
C ALA A 298 -2.02 -1.24 6.40
N ALA A 299 -1.29 -0.19 5.99
CA ALA A 299 -0.54 0.65 6.92
C ALA A 299 -1.45 1.33 7.97
N ALA A 300 -2.64 1.80 7.56
CA ALA A 300 -3.61 2.35 8.49
C ALA A 300 -4.07 1.31 9.52
N VAL A 301 -4.34 0.07 9.09
CA VAL A 301 -4.69 -1.02 10.01
C VAL A 301 -3.53 -1.35 10.94
N TYR A 302 -2.31 -1.53 10.43
CA TYR A 302 -1.14 -1.82 11.26
C TYR A 302 -0.81 -0.70 12.24
N GLY A 303 -1.08 0.56 11.88
CA GLY A 303 -0.94 1.70 12.79
C GLY A 303 -1.89 1.68 13.99
N LEU A 304 -2.89 0.78 14.03
CA LEU A 304 -3.68 0.52 15.24
C LEU A 304 -2.90 -0.28 16.28
N ASN A 305 -1.85 -1.01 15.87
CA ASN A 305 -0.97 -1.67 16.81
C ASN A 305 0.04 -0.65 17.34
N ILE A 306 0.15 -0.59 18.66
CA ILE A 306 1.23 0.13 19.34
C ILE A 306 2.03 -0.88 20.14
N ALA A 307 3.34 -0.84 19.99
CA ALA A 307 4.28 -1.60 20.80
C ALA A 307 5.36 -0.61 21.29
N PRO A 308 5.03 0.31 22.21
CA PRO A 308 6.00 1.32 22.62
C PRO A 308 7.22 0.65 23.24
N ASP A 309 8.40 1.15 22.88
CA ASP A 309 9.68 0.66 23.39
C ASP A 309 10.59 1.84 23.67
N LEU A 310 11.40 1.66 24.72
CA LEU A 310 12.38 2.63 25.16
C LEU A 310 13.59 1.84 25.66
N SER A 311 14.74 2.12 25.09
CA SER A 311 16.01 1.61 25.56
C SER A 311 16.95 2.76 25.89
N ILE A 312 17.73 2.55 26.93
CA ILE A 312 18.85 3.39 27.30
C ILE A 312 20.09 2.53 27.35
N SER A 313 21.16 3.00 26.75
CA SER A 313 22.47 2.36 26.80
C SER A 313 23.52 3.39 27.18
N ALA A 314 24.60 2.91 27.75
CA ALA A 314 25.74 3.75 28.08
C ALA A 314 27.01 3.03 27.61
N SER A 315 27.80 3.73 26.80
CA SER A 315 28.98 3.16 26.14
C SER A 315 30.11 4.18 26.07
N GLY A 316 31.36 3.72 26.01
CA GLY A 316 32.48 4.62 25.76
C GLY A 316 32.55 5.06 24.31
N GLU A 317 32.90 6.33 24.10
CA GLU A 317 33.14 6.89 22.77
C GLU A 317 34.24 6.09 22.03
N GLY A 318 33.85 5.25 21.05
CA GLY A 318 34.78 4.40 20.29
C GLY A 318 34.72 2.90 20.58
N GLY A 319 33.82 2.44 21.46
CA GLY A 319 33.65 1.03 21.82
C GLY A 319 34.34 0.69 23.15
N VAL A 320 33.90 -0.41 23.77
CA VAL A 320 34.42 -0.87 25.07
C VAL A 320 35.84 -1.40 24.90
N ALA A 321 36.83 -0.68 25.44
CA ALA A 321 38.19 -1.20 25.61
C ALA A 321 38.24 -1.99 26.93
N TYR A 322 38.49 -3.30 26.82
CA TYR A 322 38.67 -4.17 27.98
C TYR A 322 40.15 -4.16 28.38
N ASP A 323 40.43 -3.91 29.65
CA ASP A 323 41.76 -4.10 30.23
C ASP A 323 42.13 -5.60 30.30
N ASP A 324 43.39 -5.90 30.64
CA ASP A 324 43.89 -7.28 30.78
C ASP A 324 43.19 -8.08 31.92
N THR A 325 42.31 -7.43 32.69
CA THR A 325 41.48 -8.04 33.75
C THR A 325 40.01 -8.20 33.36
N GLY A 326 39.62 -7.77 32.15
CA GLY A 326 38.25 -7.84 31.65
C GLY A 326 37.35 -6.66 32.06
N ARG A 327 37.91 -5.55 32.56
CA ARG A 327 37.17 -4.34 32.91
C ARG A 327 37.15 -3.33 31.76
N ALA A 328 36.00 -2.69 31.56
CA ALA A 328 35.82 -1.62 30.60
C ALA A 328 36.43 -0.31 31.13
N GLU A 329 37.45 0.25 30.47
CA GLU A 329 37.89 1.63 30.71
C GLU A 329 37.14 2.57 29.75
N VAL A 330 36.35 3.49 30.27
CA VAL A 330 35.54 4.44 29.48
C VAL A 330 35.96 5.87 29.80
N THR A 331 36.67 6.52 28.87
CA THR A 331 37.21 7.88 29.04
C THR A 331 36.18 8.99 28.79
N SER A 332 35.15 8.70 27.98
CA SER A 332 34.00 9.58 27.69
C SER A 332 32.73 8.71 27.57
N PRO A 333 31.95 8.54 28.64
CA PRO A 333 30.74 7.73 28.60
C PRO A 333 29.60 8.48 27.88
N VAL A 334 29.23 7.97 26.71
CA VAL A 334 28.06 8.40 25.93
C VAL A 334 26.84 7.63 26.42
N VAL A 335 25.78 8.35 26.77
CA VAL A 335 24.45 7.79 27.04
C VAL A 335 23.60 7.91 25.78
N SER A 336 23.18 6.79 25.23
CA SER A 336 22.28 6.74 24.09
C SER A 336 20.88 6.36 24.55
N MET A 337 19.88 7.01 23.97
CA MET A 337 18.47 6.70 24.17
C MET A 337 17.82 6.44 22.82
N TRP A 338 17.19 5.29 22.70
CA TRP A 338 16.44 4.90 21.52
C TRP A 338 15.02 4.51 21.91
N GLY A 339 14.04 4.77 21.03
CA GLY A 339 12.68 4.33 21.27
C GLY A 339 11.79 4.43 20.05
N PHE A 340 10.71 3.66 20.06
CA PHE A 340 9.71 3.65 19.00
C PHE A 340 8.28 3.64 19.56
N ASP A 341 7.31 4.01 18.71
CA ASP A 341 5.89 4.18 19.06
C ASP A 341 5.60 5.18 20.21
N LEU A 342 6.55 6.08 20.45
CA LEU A 342 6.46 7.18 21.40
C LEU A 342 5.60 8.34 20.86
N LYS A 343 5.03 9.14 21.76
CA LYS A 343 4.12 10.24 21.41
C LYS A 343 4.87 11.36 20.66
N PRO A 344 4.52 11.65 19.40
CA PRO A 344 5.17 12.72 18.64
C PRO A 344 5.11 14.07 19.36
N GLY A 345 6.25 14.77 19.41
CA GLY A 345 6.36 16.07 20.07
C GLY A 345 6.35 16.04 21.59
N SER A 346 6.29 14.87 22.22
CA SER A 346 6.60 14.72 23.65
C SER A 346 8.11 14.77 23.89
N GLU A 347 8.50 15.12 25.11
CA GLU A 347 9.89 15.12 25.56
C GLU A 347 10.18 13.77 26.24
N ALA A 348 11.30 13.17 25.88
CA ALA A 348 11.87 12.00 26.53
C ALA A 348 13.19 12.41 27.19
N THR A 349 13.43 11.93 28.41
CA THR A 349 14.52 12.40 29.26
C THR A 349 15.25 11.24 29.93
N VAL A 350 16.56 11.35 30.12
CA VAL A 350 17.34 10.47 31.00
C VAL A 350 17.85 11.30 32.17
N THR A 351 17.56 10.87 33.39
CA THR A 351 17.99 11.52 34.62
C THR A 351 18.92 10.62 35.44
N LEU A 352 19.97 11.19 36.01
CA LEU A 352 20.90 10.49 36.90
C LEU A 352 20.47 10.63 38.36
N GLU A 353 20.38 9.51 39.07
CA GLU A 353 20.13 9.45 40.51
C GLU A 353 21.29 8.75 41.24
N PRO A 354 21.66 9.15 42.47
CA PRO A 354 21.10 10.26 43.23
C PRO A 354 21.59 11.63 42.71
N GLY A 355 20.66 12.56 42.48
CA GLY A 355 21.02 13.93 42.07
C GLY A 355 19.95 14.64 41.23
N GLY A 356 19.11 13.86 40.55
CA GLY A 356 18.01 14.36 39.71
C GLY A 356 18.48 15.17 38.50
N GLU A 357 19.74 15.04 38.10
CA GLU A 357 20.32 15.78 36.98
C GLU A 357 19.87 15.16 35.65
N THR A 358 19.31 15.97 34.74
CA THR A 358 18.93 15.52 33.39
C THR A 358 20.16 15.47 32.50
N VAL A 359 20.60 14.25 32.18
CA VAL A 359 21.79 13.98 31.36
C VAL A 359 21.46 14.04 29.86
N LEU A 360 20.23 13.69 29.49
CA LEU A 360 19.77 13.67 28.11
C LEU A 360 18.31 14.12 28.05
N SER A 361 17.99 15.00 27.09
CA SER A 361 16.60 15.30 26.73
C SER A 361 16.48 15.43 25.22
N ALA A 362 15.44 14.80 24.67
CA ALA A 362 15.12 14.89 23.26
C ALA A 362 13.62 14.88 22.99
N THR A 363 13.23 15.61 21.95
CA THR A 363 11.84 15.61 21.47
C THR A 363 11.60 14.44 20.53
N VAL A 364 10.56 13.66 20.80
CA VAL A 364 10.14 12.54 19.96
C VAL A 364 9.74 13.02 18.56
N GLN A 365 10.31 12.40 17.53
CA GLN A 365 10.10 12.77 16.14
C GLN A 365 8.68 12.45 15.67
N HIS A 366 8.27 13.07 14.54
CA HIS A 366 6.92 12.92 14.00
C HIS A 366 6.57 11.50 13.54
N ASN A 367 7.59 10.69 13.20
CA ASN A 367 7.46 9.28 12.85
C ASN A 367 7.34 8.36 14.06
N ARG A 368 7.27 8.90 15.29
CA ARG A 368 7.24 8.16 16.58
C ARG A 368 8.56 7.51 16.97
N TRP A 369 9.66 7.92 16.35
CA TRP A 369 11.00 7.44 16.67
C TRP A 369 11.73 8.43 17.55
N LEU A 370 12.61 7.91 18.37
CA LEU A 370 13.53 8.65 19.21
C LEU A 370 14.92 8.06 19.06
N THR A 371 15.89 8.93 18.84
CA THR A 371 17.31 8.60 18.92
C THR A 371 18.00 9.86 19.41
N ALA A 372 18.70 9.75 20.52
CA ALA A 372 19.39 10.87 21.15
C ALA A 372 20.60 10.34 21.89
N ASP A 373 21.68 11.13 21.86
CA ASP A 373 22.93 10.83 22.54
C ASP A 373 23.27 12.00 23.47
N GLY A 374 23.78 11.69 24.65
CA GLY A 374 24.24 12.64 25.66
C GLY A 374 25.52 12.14 26.31
N GLU A 375 26.11 12.96 27.17
CA GLU A 375 27.36 12.67 27.89
C GLU A 375 27.07 12.64 29.39
N LEU A 376 27.64 11.68 30.13
CA LEU A 376 27.58 11.75 31.60
C LEU A 376 28.47 12.89 32.11
N PRO A 377 28.14 13.47 33.28
CA PRO A 377 29.04 14.41 33.97
C PRO A 377 30.43 13.80 34.19
N GLU A 378 31.48 14.58 33.94
CA GLU A 378 32.89 14.13 34.08
C GLU A 378 33.33 13.99 35.55
N ASP A 379 32.59 14.56 36.51
CA ASP A 379 32.97 14.70 37.92
C ASP A 379 32.11 13.90 38.91
N LEU A 380 31.59 12.74 38.48
CA LEU A 380 30.83 11.85 39.36
C LEU A 380 31.68 11.35 40.53
N SER A 381 31.13 11.48 41.74
CA SER A 381 31.77 10.95 42.95
C SER A 381 31.69 9.42 42.96
N PRO A 382 32.67 8.72 43.56
CA PRO A 382 32.57 7.27 43.71
C PRO A 382 31.28 6.86 44.44
N GLY A 383 30.52 5.92 43.87
CA GLY A 383 29.23 5.49 44.39
C GLY A 383 28.37 4.73 43.37
N ASP A 384 27.20 4.28 43.83
CA ASP A 384 26.16 3.67 43.00
C ASP A 384 25.17 4.72 42.51
N TYR A 385 24.85 4.66 41.22
CA TYR A 385 23.97 5.55 40.50
C TYR A 385 22.94 4.76 39.68
N GLU A 386 21.86 5.43 39.28
CA GLU A 386 20.85 4.91 38.38
C GLU A 386 20.57 5.94 37.28
N LEU A 387 20.57 5.49 36.03
CA LEU A 387 20.06 6.25 34.90
C LEU A 387 18.60 5.90 34.68
N ILE A 388 17.73 6.89 34.79
CA ILE A 388 16.29 6.75 34.68
C ILE A 388 15.82 7.41 33.39
N GLY A 389 15.55 6.61 32.36
CA GLY A 389 14.97 7.03 31.09
C GLY A 389 13.44 7.11 31.17
N ARG A 390 12.84 8.23 30.79
CA ARG A 390 11.39 8.46 30.79
C ARG A 390 10.90 8.90 29.43
N ALA A 391 9.78 8.32 28.98
CA ALA A 391 9.09 8.77 27.77
C ALA A 391 7.57 8.55 27.88
N VAL A 392 6.82 9.10 26.92
CA VAL A 392 5.36 8.94 26.83
C VAL A 392 4.99 8.23 25.54
N SER A 393 4.16 7.17 25.59
CA SER A 393 3.62 6.50 24.41
C SER A 393 2.56 7.32 23.71
N THR A 394 2.29 6.94 22.46
CA THR A 394 1.16 7.44 21.67
C THR A 394 -0.21 7.31 22.39
N ASP A 395 -0.38 6.39 23.33
CA ASP A 395 -1.59 6.24 24.16
C ASP A 395 -1.52 6.96 25.52
N ASP A 396 -0.66 7.98 25.67
CA ASP A 396 -0.53 8.85 26.84
C ASP A 396 -0.06 8.17 28.14
N ARG A 397 0.58 7.00 28.04
CA ARG A 397 1.22 6.33 29.20
C ARG A 397 2.67 6.78 29.33
N SER A 398 3.10 7.06 30.55
CA SER A 398 4.52 7.27 30.86
C SER A 398 5.21 5.94 31.13
N PHE A 399 6.43 5.78 30.64
CA PHE A 399 7.30 4.65 30.94
C PHE A 399 8.59 5.13 31.56
N GLU A 400 9.20 4.26 32.33
CA GLU A 400 10.45 4.51 33.03
C GLU A 400 11.34 3.28 32.90
N VAL A 401 12.57 3.46 32.40
CA VAL A 401 13.63 2.45 32.28
C VAL A 401 14.76 2.83 33.21
N THR A 402 15.24 1.87 34.00
CA THR A 402 16.34 2.10 34.93
C THR A 402 17.56 1.28 34.52
N LEU A 403 18.70 1.95 34.37
CA LEU A 403 20.01 1.33 34.09
C LEU A 403 20.93 1.61 35.29
N PRO A 404 21.33 0.58 36.06
CA PRO A 404 22.25 0.76 37.17
C PRO A 404 23.67 1.09 36.68
N LEU A 405 24.36 1.94 37.44
CA LEU A 405 25.68 2.47 37.14
C LEU A 405 26.53 2.45 38.42
N THR A 406 27.78 2.00 38.37
CA THR A 406 28.69 2.09 39.53
C THR A 406 29.95 2.85 39.13
N VAL A 407 30.28 3.88 39.91
CA VAL A 407 31.50 4.68 39.79
C VAL A 407 32.48 4.24 40.89
N PRO A 408 33.58 3.54 40.58
CA PRO A 408 34.60 3.11 41.54
C PRO A 408 35.49 4.26 42.03
N GLU A 409 36.20 4.05 43.14
CA GLU A 409 37.16 5.02 43.70
C GLU A 409 38.34 5.38 42.76
N ALA A 410 38.59 4.54 41.75
CA ALA A 410 39.60 4.80 40.72
C ALA A 410 39.17 5.83 39.66
N GLY A 411 37.87 6.19 39.62
CA GLY A 411 37.29 7.15 38.68
C GLY A 411 36.75 6.55 37.37
N ASP A 412 37.08 5.29 37.07
CA ASP A 412 36.65 4.62 35.82
C ASP A 412 35.27 4.01 35.95
N ILE A 413 34.28 4.49 35.19
CA ILE A 413 32.89 4.04 35.27
C ILE A 413 32.77 2.56 34.86
N VAL A 414 32.18 1.74 35.74
CA VAL A 414 31.94 0.31 35.48
C VAL A 414 30.45 0.05 35.32
N PHE A 415 30.09 -0.50 34.17
CA PHE A 415 28.76 -1.06 33.93
C PHE A 415 28.77 -2.55 34.32
N PRO A 416 27.79 -3.04 35.09
CA PRO A 416 27.64 -4.48 35.31
C PRO A 416 27.40 -5.21 33.97
N ASP A 417 27.84 -6.47 33.86
CA ASP A 417 27.75 -7.27 32.63
C ASP A 417 26.34 -7.22 32.00
N GLY A 418 26.23 -6.60 30.81
CA GLY A 418 24.97 -6.30 30.10
C GLY A 418 24.74 -4.78 29.99
N THR A 419 25.37 -4.13 29.01
CA THR A 419 25.49 -2.65 28.86
C THR A 419 24.23 -1.91 28.42
N ASP A 420 23.08 -2.57 28.39
CA ASP A 420 21.86 -2.02 27.84
C ASP A 420 20.70 -2.18 28.83
N GLY A 421 20.12 -1.07 29.23
CA GLY A 421 18.82 -1.02 29.88
C GLY A 421 17.76 -1.16 28.81
N PHE A 422 17.34 -2.38 28.51
CA PHE A 422 16.19 -2.64 27.68
C PHE A 422 14.94 -2.72 28.54
N LEU A 423 13.92 -1.98 28.17
CA LEU A 423 12.58 -2.21 28.67
C LEU A 423 11.70 -2.57 27.49
N GLU A 424 11.79 -3.84 27.09
CA GLU A 424 10.83 -4.45 26.20
C GLU A 424 9.50 -4.49 26.95
N LEU A 425 8.70 -3.42 26.77
CA LEU A 425 7.42 -3.28 27.43
C LEU A 425 6.50 -4.39 26.92
N ASP A 426 6.09 -5.23 27.86
CA ASP A 426 5.05 -6.25 27.76
C ASP A 426 3.65 -5.65 27.46
N THR A 427 3.51 -4.65 26.59
CA THR A 427 2.24 -3.97 26.35
C THR A 427 2.00 -3.59 24.89
N THR A 428 2.24 -4.53 23.98
CA THR A 428 1.61 -4.47 22.65
C THR A 428 0.09 -4.34 22.83
N ARG A 429 -0.51 -3.28 22.29
CA ARG A 429 -1.95 -2.99 22.43
C ARG A 429 -2.54 -2.49 21.14
N LEU A 430 -3.84 -2.75 20.99
CA LEU A 430 -4.63 -2.18 19.91
C LEU A 430 -5.28 -0.87 20.35
N LEU A 431 -5.00 0.19 19.59
CA LEU A 431 -5.69 1.45 19.71
C LEU A 431 -7.16 1.32 19.29
N PRO A 432 -8.08 2.06 19.93
CA PRO A 432 -9.47 2.10 19.51
C PRO A 432 -9.61 2.73 18.12
N ILE A 433 -10.55 2.23 17.34
CA ILE A 433 -10.93 2.82 16.05
C ILE A 433 -11.61 4.17 16.34
N THR A 434 -10.90 5.27 16.05
CA THR A 434 -11.42 6.63 16.24
C THR A 434 -11.91 7.25 14.92
N PRO A 435 -12.83 8.22 14.95
CA PRO A 435 -13.22 8.97 13.74
C PRO A 435 -12.03 9.64 13.06
N ARG A 436 -11.02 10.08 13.84
CA ARG A 436 -9.78 10.65 13.31
C ARG A 436 -9.00 9.64 12.49
N TRP A 437 -8.82 8.43 12.99
CA TRP A 437 -8.17 7.34 12.24
C TRP A 437 -8.97 6.97 10.97
N VAL A 438 -10.30 6.86 11.09
CA VAL A 438 -11.16 6.54 9.94
C VAL A 438 -11.01 7.59 8.84
N LEU A 439 -11.10 8.88 9.18
CA LEU A 439 -11.08 9.97 8.18
C LEU A 439 -9.67 10.35 7.74
N GLY A 440 -8.68 10.20 8.61
CA GLY A 440 -7.28 10.58 8.38
C GLY A 440 -6.51 9.53 7.60
N ASP A 441 -6.70 8.25 7.93
CA ASP A 441 -5.82 7.17 7.47
C ASP A 441 -6.56 6.18 6.58
N LEU A 442 -7.78 5.76 6.97
CA LEU A 442 -8.52 4.70 6.28
C LEU A 442 -9.29 5.17 5.03
N VAL A 443 -10.13 6.20 5.18
CA VAL A 443 -10.97 6.73 4.09
C VAL A 443 -10.15 7.16 2.87
N PRO A 444 -8.99 7.85 3.02
CA PRO A 444 -8.20 8.28 1.88
C PRO A 444 -7.68 7.10 1.06
N ALA A 445 -7.25 6.02 1.74
CA ALA A 445 -6.87 4.78 1.10
C ALA A 445 -8.03 4.17 0.29
N GLY A 446 -9.27 4.23 0.80
CA GLY A 446 -10.47 3.81 0.08
C GLY A 446 -10.82 4.73 -1.11
N VAL A 447 -10.58 6.04 -1.01
CA VAL A 447 -10.81 6.99 -2.10
C VAL A 447 -9.86 6.73 -3.29
N LEU A 448 -8.61 6.33 -3.04
CA LEU A 448 -7.66 5.93 -4.10
C LEU A 448 -8.24 4.79 -4.97
N LEU A 449 -8.98 3.85 -4.35
CA LEU A 449 -9.69 2.78 -5.05
C LEU A 449 -10.73 3.32 -6.04
N LEU A 450 -11.45 4.39 -5.67
CA LEU A 450 -12.49 5.01 -6.50
C LEU A 450 -11.91 5.76 -7.70
N GLY A 451 -10.66 6.26 -7.60
CA GLY A 451 -9.91 6.84 -8.72
C GLY A 451 -9.81 5.92 -9.93
N MET A 452 -9.81 4.59 -9.72
CA MET A 452 -9.83 3.59 -10.79
C MET A 452 -11.04 3.69 -11.71
N ALA A 453 -12.23 3.94 -11.15
CA ALA A 453 -13.49 3.94 -11.88
C ALA A 453 -13.56 5.08 -12.89
N VAL A 454 -13.14 6.27 -12.45
CA VAL A 454 -13.30 7.52 -13.19
C VAL A 454 -12.34 7.56 -14.38
N VAL A 455 -11.08 7.15 -14.19
CA VAL A 455 -10.07 7.21 -15.24
C VAL A 455 -10.25 6.07 -16.26
N ALA A 456 -10.56 4.85 -15.80
CA ALA A 456 -10.74 3.72 -16.71
C ALA A 456 -12.01 3.83 -17.56
N THR A 457 -13.12 4.34 -16.99
CA THR A 457 -14.35 4.53 -17.78
C THR A 457 -14.19 5.63 -18.83
N THR A 458 -13.49 6.73 -18.51
CA THR A 458 -13.30 7.85 -19.43
C THR A 458 -12.30 7.57 -20.55
N THR A 459 -11.19 6.87 -20.28
CA THR A 459 -10.24 6.45 -21.33
C THR A 459 -10.84 5.38 -22.25
N THR A 460 -11.62 4.45 -21.71
CA THR A 460 -12.20 3.39 -22.55
C THR A 460 -13.41 3.89 -23.34
N ALA A 461 -14.17 4.87 -22.82
CA ALA A 461 -15.27 5.56 -23.53
C ALA A 461 -14.84 6.26 -24.83
N ARG A 462 -13.53 6.49 -25.01
CA ARG A 462 -12.94 7.13 -26.19
C ARG A 462 -12.61 6.16 -27.35
N ASN A 463 -12.60 4.84 -27.11
CA ASN A 463 -12.20 3.85 -28.12
C ASN A 463 -13.39 3.31 -28.94
N ARG A 464 -14.35 4.17 -29.25
CA ARG A 464 -15.50 3.80 -30.05
C ARG A 464 -15.46 4.52 -31.39
N ASP A 465 -15.43 3.70 -32.42
CA ASP A 465 -15.59 4.07 -33.81
C ASP A 465 -17.01 4.60 -33.99
N ASP A 466 -17.13 5.77 -34.62
CA ASP A 466 -18.37 6.34 -35.11
C ASP A 466 -18.83 5.51 -36.32
N VAL A 467 -19.45 4.36 -36.04
CA VAL A 467 -20.15 3.60 -37.08
C VAL A 467 -21.60 4.12 -37.16
N VAL A 468 -21.83 4.88 -38.24
CA VAL A 468 -23.09 5.02 -38.97
C VAL A 468 -24.08 6.07 -38.45
N SER A 469 -23.92 7.30 -38.93
CA SER A 469 -25.04 8.01 -39.58
C SER A 469 -25.03 7.67 -41.07
N ALA A 470 -25.43 6.45 -41.41
CA ALA A 470 -25.84 6.09 -42.76
C ALA A 470 -27.29 5.56 -42.67
N GLY A 471 -28.16 6.20 -43.44
CA GLY A 471 -29.59 5.97 -43.49
C GLY A 471 -30.30 7.26 -43.96
N THR A 472 -29.94 7.83 -45.14
CA THR A 472 -30.44 7.51 -46.51
C THR A 472 -31.84 8.06 -46.80
N PRO A 473 -32.21 8.37 -48.05
CA PRO A 473 -31.47 8.91 -49.19
C PRO A 473 -31.58 10.44 -49.32
#